data_AF-A0A858SXW9-F1
#
_entry.id   AF-A0A858SXW9-F1
#
_cell.length_a   1.000
_cell.length_b   1.000
_cell.length_c   1.000
_cell.angle_alpha   90.00
_cell.angle_beta   90.00
_cell.angle_gamma   90.00
#
_symmetry.space_group_name_H-M   'P 1'
#
loop_
_entity.id
_entity.type
_entity.pdbx_description
1 polymer ?
#
loop_
_entity_poly.entity_id
_entity_poly.type
_entity_poly.pdbx_seq_one_letter_code
_entity_poly.pdbx_strand_id
1 'polypeptide(L)'
;MRVGIHTGEVIEDKGDFFGTVVNRAARIAASAAPGEIRLSDATRMLLWRSAGYAFADPVEVPLKGLSGMHKTFRLESRAES
;
A
#
# COMPACT_ATOMS: atom_id res chain seq x y z
N MET A 1 -15.02 -3.93 -2.53
CA MET A 1 -13.66 -3.95 -3.13
C MET A 1 -12.64 -3.62 -2.04
N ARG A 2 -11.40 -4.12 -2.13
CA ARG A 2 -10.27 -3.75 -1.24
C ARG A 2 -9.07 -3.43 -2.11
N VAL A 3 -8.30 -2.40 -1.78
CA VAL A 3 -7.14 -1.99 -2.59
C VAL A 3 -5.92 -1.81 -1.71
N GLY A 4 -4.78 -2.30 -2.18
CA GLY A 4 -3.49 -2.15 -1.53
C GLY A 4 -2.46 -1.63 -2.52
N ILE A 5 -1.74 -0.57 -2.14
CA ILE A 5 -0.75 0.09 -3.00
C ILE A 5 0.61 0.05 -2.32
N HIS A 6 1.62 -0.46 -3.04
CA HIS A 6 2.99 -0.47 -2.58
C HIS A 6 3.95 -0.08 -3.72
N THR A 7 4.97 0.69 -3.37
CA THR A 7 6.09 1.04 -4.24
C THR A 7 7.37 0.52 -3.63
N GLY A 8 8.19 -0.14 -4.44
CA GLY A 8 9.50 -0.64 -4.07
C GLY A 8 10.26 -1.06 -5.31
N GLU A 9 11.52 -1.45 -5.13
CA GLU A 9 12.35 -1.94 -6.22
C GLU A 9 11.86 -3.30 -6.72
N VAL A 10 11.75 -3.43 -8.05
CA VAL A 10 11.39 -4.67 -8.74
C VAL A 10 12.54 -5.13 -9.62
N ILE A 11 12.72 -6.43 -9.74
CA ILE A 11 13.58 -7.04 -10.76
C ILE A 11 12.65 -7.49 -11.88
N GLU A 12 12.81 -6.94 -13.07
CA GLU A 12 12.09 -7.40 -14.25
C GLU A 12 12.89 -8.53 -14.93
N ASP A 13 12.25 -9.66 -15.19
CA ASP A 13 12.79 -10.73 -16.04
C ASP A 13 11.72 -11.18 -17.04
N LYS A 14 12.02 -11.06 -18.33
CA LYS A 14 11.16 -11.49 -19.46
C LYS A 14 9.71 -10.98 -19.42
N GLY A 15 9.50 -9.75 -18.92
CA GLY A 15 8.17 -9.13 -18.83
C GLY A 15 7.37 -9.51 -17.58
N ASP A 16 7.95 -10.32 -16.68
CA ASP A 16 7.41 -10.58 -15.36
C ASP A 16 8.19 -9.78 -14.30
N PHE A 17 7.46 -9.22 -13.33
CA PHE A 17 8.05 -8.50 -12.20
C PHE A 17 8.28 -9.46 -11.04
N PHE A 18 9.55 -9.80 -10.79
CA PHE A 18 9.98 -10.60 -9.65
C PHE A 18 10.38 -9.70 -8.48
N GLY A 19 9.92 -10.05 -7.29
CA GLY A 19 10.26 -9.35 -6.06
C GLY A 19 9.13 -9.36 -5.03
N THR A 20 9.46 -8.90 -3.83
CA THR A 20 8.47 -8.82 -2.74
C THR A 20 7.39 -7.76 -2.97
N VAL A 21 7.53 -6.91 -4.00
CA VAL A 21 6.68 -5.74 -4.23
C VAL A 21 5.23 -6.11 -4.54
N VAL A 22 4.99 -6.98 -5.54
CA VAL A 22 3.64 -7.43 -5.91
C VAL A 22 2.98 -8.17 -4.75
N ASN A 23 3.74 -9.07 -4.12
CA ASN A 23 3.28 -9.79 -2.93
C ASN A 23 2.91 -8.83 -1.80
N ARG A 24 3.69 -7.78 -1.57
CA ARG A 24 3.41 -6.80 -0.52
C ARG A 24 2.15 -5.99 -0.81
N ALA A 25 1.96 -5.51 -2.03
CA ALA A 25 0.73 -4.80 -2.43
C ALA A 25 -0.52 -5.66 -2.17
N ALA A 26 -0.48 -6.93 -2.59
CA ALA A 26 -1.57 -7.89 -2.37
C ALA A 26 -1.84 -8.13 -0.87
N ARG A 27 -0.79 -8.22 -0.04
CA ARG A 27 -0.94 -8.42 1.41
C ARG A 27 -1.47 -7.17 2.11
N ILE A 28 -1.09 -5.99 1.67
CA ILE A 28 -1.68 -4.73 2.16
C ILE A 28 -3.17 -4.68 1.81
N ALA A 29 -3.56 -5.04 0.57
CA ALA A 29 -4.96 -5.12 0.17
C ALA A 29 -5.76 -6.11 1.05
N ALA A 30 -5.15 -7.24 1.41
CA ALA A 30 -5.75 -8.24 2.28
C ALA A 30 -5.96 -7.75 3.73
N SER A 31 -5.14 -6.81 4.21
CA SER A 31 -5.30 -6.17 5.53
C SER A 31 -6.35 -5.06 5.58
N ALA A 32 -6.87 -4.62 4.43
CA ALA A 32 -7.82 -3.51 4.33
C ALA A 32 -9.26 -3.97 4.63
N ALA A 33 -10.06 -3.09 5.23
CA ALA A 33 -11.49 -3.32 5.38
C ALA A 33 -12.23 -3.26 4.02
N PRO A 34 -13.45 -3.81 3.90
CA PRO A 34 -14.26 -3.63 2.69
C PRO A 34 -14.47 -2.13 2.36
N GLY A 35 -14.19 -1.73 1.12
CA GLY A 35 -14.27 -0.34 0.66
C GLY A 35 -13.00 0.47 0.89
N GLU A 36 -12.00 -0.09 1.59
CA GLU A 36 -10.80 0.64 1.99
C GLU A 36 -9.67 0.52 0.96
N ILE A 37 -8.93 1.62 0.81
CA ILE A 37 -7.65 1.69 0.10
C ILE A 37 -6.55 1.92 1.13
N ARG A 38 -5.57 1.01 1.19
CA ARG A 38 -4.39 1.17 2.05
C ARG A 38 -3.09 1.25 1.26
N LEU A 39 -2.15 2.06 1.75
CA LEU A 39 -0.84 2.27 1.14
C LEU A 39 0.27 1.89 2.11
N SER A 40 1.38 1.37 1.57
CA SER A 40 2.64 1.30 2.32
C SER A 40 3.20 2.70 2.61
N ASP A 41 4.05 2.80 3.64
CA ASP A 41 4.76 4.06 3.95
C ASP A 41 5.60 4.57 2.76
N ALA A 42 6.23 3.68 1.99
CA ALA A 42 6.99 4.03 0.80
C ALA A 42 6.13 4.78 -0.23
N THR A 43 4.95 4.26 -0.58
CA THR A 43 4.04 4.94 -1.50
C THR A 43 3.52 6.25 -0.91
N ARG A 44 3.17 6.27 0.38
CA ARG A 44 2.73 7.49 1.07
C ARG A 44 3.78 8.60 0.97
N MET A 45 5.05 8.26 1.18
CA MET A 45 6.15 9.21 1.03
C MET A 45 6.28 9.70 -0.42
N LEU A 46 6.10 8.87 -1.43
CA LEU A 46 6.13 9.38 -2.80
C LEU A 46 4.99 10.38 -3.09
N LEU A 47 3.86 10.22 -2.41
CA LEU A 47 2.69 11.08 -2.55
C LEU A 47 2.62 12.24 -1.55
N TRP A 48 3.55 12.37 -0.59
CA TRP A 48 3.38 13.29 0.55
C TRP A 48 3.29 14.77 0.14
N ARG A 49 3.84 15.14 -1.02
CA ARG A 49 3.75 16.50 -1.60
C ARG A 49 2.66 16.66 -2.66
N SER A 50 1.97 15.59 -3.04
CA SER A 50 0.96 15.64 -4.09
C SER A 50 -0.33 16.24 -3.53
N ALA A 51 -0.78 17.33 -4.13
CA ALA A 51 -2.06 17.92 -3.78
C ALA A 51 -3.20 16.92 -4.05
N GLY A 52 -4.15 16.82 -3.11
CA GLY A 52 -5.36 16.00 -3.28
C GLY A 52 -5.33 14.61 -2.63
N TYR A 53 -4.25 14.22 -1.95
CA TYR A 53 -4.21 12.99 -1.17
C TYR A 53 -4.04 13.28 0.32
N ALA A 54 -4.91 12.70 1.14
CA ALA A 54 -4.79 12.68 2.59
C ALA A 54 -4.70 11.23 3.08
N PHE A 55 -3.94 11.02 4.16
CA PHE A 55 -3.62 9.70 4.67
C PHE A 55 -3.84 9.67 6.17
N ALA A 56 -4.58 8.66 6.65
CA ALA A 56 -4.95 8.51 8.04
C ALA A 56 -4.75 7.07 8.53
N ASP A 57 -5.09 6.83 9.80
CA ASP A 57 -5.08 5.52 10.44
C ASP A 57 -3.78 4.73 10.20
N PRO A 58 -2.63 5.24 10.67
CA PRO A 58 -1.38 4.49 10.59
C PRO A 58 -1.48 3.23 11.44
N VAL A 59 -1.31 2.07 10.81
CA VAL A 59 -1.34 0.77 11.49
C VAL A 59 -0.13 -0.04 11.06
N GLU A 60 0.55 -0.63 12.04
CA GLU A 60 1.60 -1.62 11.82
C GLU A 60 1.00 -3.02 11.81
N VAL A 61 1.16 -3.73 10.69
CA VAL A 61 0.61 -5.07 10.50
C VAL A 61 1.68 -6.06 10.05
N PRO A 62 1.66 -7.32 10.55
CA PRO A 62 2.45 -8.37 9.94
C PRO A 62 1.85 -8.72 8.57
N LEU A 63 2.69 -8.87 7.55
CA LEU A 63 2.25 -9.31 6.23
C LEU A 63 2.73 -10.74 5.98
N LYS A 64 1.79 -11.66 5.75
CA LYS A 64 2.11 -13.08 5.58
C LYS A 64 3.19 -13.30 4.51
N GLY A 65 4.27 -13.95 4.91
CA GLY A 65 5.42 -14.27 4.04
C GLY A 65 6.47 -13.16 3.94
N LEU A 66 6.32 -12.08 4.71
CA LEU A 66 7.27 -10.97 4.80
C LEU A 66 7.70 -10.80 6.25
N SER A 67 8.98 -10.54 6.46
CA SER A 67 9.55 -10.35 7.80
C SER A 67 9.21 -8.98 8.38
N GLY A 68 8.89 -8.95 9.67
CA GLY A 68 8.70 -7.71 10.43
C GLY A 68 7.30 -7.14 10.34
N MET A 69 7.14 -5.96 10.96
CA MET A 69 5.91 -5.18 10.92
C MET A 69 5.98 -4.17 9.78
N HIS A 70 4.83 -3.94 9.16
CA HIS A 70 4.72 -3.04 8.02
C HIS A 70 3.69 -1.96 8.31
N LYS A 71 4.17 -0.72 8.37
CA LYS A 71 3.30 0.44 8.53
C LYS A 71 2.51 0.69 7.25
N THR A 72 1.20 0.79 7.41
CA THR A 72 0.25 1.08 6.34
C THR A 72 -0.63 2.25 6.74
N PHE A 73 -1.17 2.95 5.75
CA PHE A 73 -2.01 4.12 5.92
C PHE A 73 -3.27 3.97 5.07
N ARG A 74 -4.41 4.40 5.60
CA ARG A 74 -5.65 4.53 4.84
C ARG A 74 -5.58 5.76 3.95
N LEU A 75 -6.00 5.65 2.70
CA LEU A 75 -6.29 6.82 1.87
C LEU A 75 -7.64 7.40 2.29
N GLU A 76 -7.68 8.69 2.58
CA GLU A 76 -8.94 9.38 2.78
C GLU A 76 -9.56 9.71 1.42
N SER A 77 -10.80 9.25 1.20
CA SER A 77 -11.60 9.75 0.08
C SER A 77 -12.07 11.16 0.41
N ARG A 78 -11.85 12.12 -0.50
CA ARG A 78 -12.59 13.37 -0.44
C ARG A 78 -14.04 13.04 -0.77
N ALA A 79 -14.96 13.24 0.18
CA ALA A 79 -16.38 13.28 -0.17
C ALA A 79 -16.55 14.44 -1.16
N GLU A 80 -16.86 14.12 -2.40
CA GLU A 80 -17.33 15.12 -3.35
C GLU A 80 -18.61 15.73 -2.75
N SER A 81 -18.58 17.04 -2.51
CA SER A 81 -19.73 17.82 -2.02
C SER A 81 -20.64 18.22 -3.17
#